data_AF-A0A2K5XGW2-F1
#
_entry.id   AF-A0A2K5XGW2-F1
#
_cell.length_a   1.000
_cell.length_b   1.000
_cell.length_c   1.000
_cell.angle_alpha   90.00
_cell.angle_beta   90.00
_cell.angle_gamma   90.00
#
_symmetry.space_group_name_H-M   'P 1'
#
loop_
_entity.id
_entity.type
_entity.pdbx_description
1 polymer ?
#
loop_
_entity_poly.entity_id
_entity_poly.type
_entity_poly.pdbx_seq_one_letter_code
_entity_poly.pdbx_strand_id
1 'polypeptide(L)'
;LPEAVLALYNSTRDRVAGESAEPEPEPEADYYAKEVTRVLMVETHNKYSNNSWRYLSNRLLAPSDSPEWLSFDVTGVVRQWLSRGGEIEGFRLSAHCSCDSKDNTLQVDINGFTTGRRGDLATIHGMNRPFLLLMATPLERAQHLQSSRHRRALDTNYCFSSTEKNCCVRQLYIDFRKDLGWKWIHEPKGYHANFCLGPCPYIWSLDTQYSKVLALYNQHNPGASA
;
A
#
# COMPACT_ATOMS: atom_id res chain seq x y z
N LEU A 1 14.94 34.26 12.61
CA LEU A 1 14.26 33.04 12.12
C LEU A 1 14.17 32.07 13.29
N PRO A 2 12.99 31.51 13.63
CA PRO A 2 12.90 30.52 14.70
C PRO A 2 13.82 29.33 14.43
N GLU A 3 14.47 28.79 15.48
CA GLU A 3 15.45 27.71 15.35
C GLU A 3 14.89 26.48 14.63
N ALA A 4 13.63 26.13 14.90
CA ALA A 4 12.93 25.02 14.23
C ALA A 4 12.77 25.23 12.71
N VAL A 5 12.56 26.47 12.27
CA VAL A 5 12.41 26.80 10.83
C VAL A 5 13.76 26.69 10.12
N LEU A 6 14.84 27.14 10.77
CA LEU A 6 16.20 26.99 10.25
C LEU A 6 16.63 25.52 10.17
N ALA A 7 16.30 24.72 11.19
CA ALA A 7 16.59 23.29 11.20
C ALA A 7 15.89 22.56 10.04
N LEU A 8 14.61 22.89 9.78
CA LEU A 8 13.86 22.35 8.64
C LEU A 8 14.44 22.80 7.30
N TYR A 9 14.79 24.07 7.16
CA TYR A 9 15.39 24.60 5.94
C TYR A 9 16.72 23.92 5.61
N ASN A 10 17.59 23.72 6.61
CA ASN A 10 18.85 23.02 6.40
C ASN A 10 18.65 21.54 6.08
N SER A 11 17.75 20.84 6.79
CA SER A 11 17.45 19.43 6.54
C SER A 11 16.89 19.20 5.13
N THR A 12 16.02 20.08 4.64
CA THR A 12 15.49 20.01 3.27
C THR A 12 16.57 20.33 2.24
N ARG A 13 17.39 21.35 2.49
CA ARG A 13 18.51 21.69 1.61
C ARG A 13 19.51 20.54 1.47
N ASP A 14 19.81 19.81 2.55
CA ASP A 14 20.74 18.67 2.51
C ASP A 14 20.16 17.50 1.72
N ARG A 15 18.83 17.29 1.76
CA ARG A 15 18.16 16.30 0.89
C ARG A 15 18.21 16.68 -0.58
N VAL A 16 17.90 17.94 -0.90
CA VAL A 16 17.93 18.46 -2.27
C VAL A 16 19.35 18.46 -2.84
N ALA A 17 20.35 18.77 -2.01
CA ALA A 17 21.76 18.68 -2.42
C ALA A 17 22.17 17.25 -2.79
N GLY A 18 21.61 16.24 -2.10
CA GLY A 18 21.80 14.82 -2.42
C GLY A 18 21.07 14.34 -3.68
N GLU A 19 20.18 15.15 -4.25
CA GLU A 19 19.32 14.82 -5.40
C GLU A 19 19.80 15.47 -6.72
N SER A 20 21.03 16.02 -6.73
CA SER A 20 21.58 16.74 -7.88
C SER A 20 22.16 15.82 -8.96
N ALA A 21 21.29 15.34 -9.85
CA ALA A 21 21.52 15.21 -11.29
C ALA A 21 20.22 14.77 -12.00
N GLU A 22 19.32 15.71 -12.32
CA GLU A 22 18.36 15.48 -13.41
C GLU A 22 19.15 15.55 -14.74
N PRO A 23 19.11 14.53 -15.61
CA PRO A 23 19.72 14.62 -16.93
C PRO A 23 18.94 15.62 -17.80
N GLU A 24 19.65 16.33 -18.68
CA GLU A 24 19.08 17.25 -19.67
C GLU A 24 17.94 16.58 -20.47
N PRO A 25 16.89 17.34 -20.86
CA PRO A 25 15.81 16.80 -21.67
C PRO A 25 16.34 16.41 -23.06
N GLU A 26 16.25 15.12 -23.40
CA GLU A 26 16.45 14.66 -24.78
C GLU A 26 15.43 15.33 -25.73
N PRO A 27 15.82 15.63 -26.98
CA PRO A 27 14.93 16.29 -27.93
C PRO A 27 13.69 15.44 -28.22
N GLU A 28 12.53 16.10 -28.26
CA GLU A 28 11.22 15.49 -28.54
C GLU A 28 11.27 14.63 -29.81
N ALA A 29 11.27 13.31 -29.62
CA ALA A 29 11.08 12.36 -30.70
C ALA A 29 9.62 12.41 -31.17
N ASP A 30 9.46 12.70 -32.45
CA ASP A 30 8.24 12.72 -33.24
C ASP A 30 7.15 11.78 -32.74
N TYR A 31 6.00 12.38 -32.43
CA TYR A 31 4.75 11.73 -32.08
C TYR A 31 4.23 10.90 -33.27
N TYR A 32 4.70 9.66 -33.41
CA TYR A 32 4.06 8.67 -34.27
C TYR A 32 2.98 7.96 -33.47
N ALA A 33 1.77 7.97 -34.02
CA ALA A 33 0.55 7.43 -33.43
C ALA A 33 0.79 6.08 -32.74
N LYS A 34 0.60 6.07 -31.42
CA LYS A 34 0.69 4.89 -30.57
C LYS A 34 -0.32 3.86 -31.07
N GLU A 35 0.20 2.74 -31.55
CA GLU A 35 -0.55 1.53 -31.87
C GLU A 35 -1.64 1.30 -30.81
N VAL A 36 -2.90 1.22 -31.24
CA VAL A 36 -4.04 0.99 -30.35
C VAL A 36 -3.91 -0.43 -29.83
N THR A 37 -3.15 -0.56 -28.75
CA THR A 37 -2.96 -1.82 -28.04
C THR A 37 -4.34 -2.23 -27.54
N ARG A 38 -4.84 -3.38 -27.98
CA ARG A 38 -6.12 -3.91 -27.51
C ARG A 38 -5.96 -4.21 -26.03
N VAL A 39 -6.44 -3.29 -25.19
CA VAL A 39 -6.22 -3.42 -23.76
C VAL A 39 -7.30 -4.27 -23.13
N LEU A 40 -6.87 -5.36 -22.49
CA LEU A 40 -7.79 -6.36 -21.96
C LEU A 40 -8.16 -5.96 -20.55
N MET A 41 -9.44 -5.65 -20.32
CA MET A 41 -9.94 -5.38 -18.98
C MET A 41 -10.50 -6.68 -18.39
N VAL A 42 -10.08 -6.99 -17.17
CA VAL A 42 -10.56 -8.14 -16.41
C VAL A 42 -11.25 -7.66 -15.14
N GLU A 43 -12.42 -8.20 -14.88
CA GLU A 43 -13.27 -7.85 -13.73
C GLU A 43 -13.30 -9.00 -12.73
N THR A 44 -13.24 -8.67 -11.45
CA THR A 44 -13.33 -9.61 -10.33
C THR A 44 -14.63 -9.41 -9.58
N HIS A 45 -15.28 -10.52 -9.24
CA HIS A 45 -16.54 -10.54 -8.53
C HIS A 45 -16.51 -11.53 -7.35
N ASN A 46 -17.35 -11.28 -6.34
CA ASN A 46 -17.61 -12.20 -5.22
C ASN A 46 -19.05 -12.72 -5.28
N LYS A 47 -19.28 -13.97 -4.88
CA LYS A 47 -20.62 -14.55 -4.65
C LYS A 47 -21.34 -13.84 -3.48
N TYR A 48 -22.59 -13.47 -3.72
CA TYR A 48 -23.50 -12.93 -2.70
C TYR A 48 -24.67 -13.90 -2.46
N SER A 49 -25.34 -13.77 -1.30
CA SER A 49 -26.29 -14.75 -0.72
C SER A 49 -27.42 -15.22 -1.63
N ASN A 50 -27.72 -14.48 -2.72
CA ASN A 50 -28.79 -14.79 -3.66
C ASN A 50 -28.27 -15.28 -5.03
N ASN A 51 -27.11 -15.95 -5.06
CA ASN A 51 -26.44 -16.37 -6.30
C ASN A 51 -26.08 -15.22 -7.25
N SER A 52 -26.11 -13.97 -6.76
CA SER A 52 -25.69 -12.79 -7.49
C SER A 52 -24.19 -12.53 -7.29
N TRP A 53 -23.56 -11.97 -8.31
CA TRP A 53 -22.15 -11.61 -8.28
C TRP A 53 -22.01 -10.13 -7.96
N ARG A 54 -21.18 -9.79 -6.97
CA ARG A 54 -20.84 -8.42 -6.61
C ARG A 54 -19.50 -8.04 -7.22
N TYR A 55 -19.47 -6.95 -7.99
CA TYR A 55 -18.24 -6.37 -8.52
C TYR A 55 -17.27 -5.98 -7.39
N LEU A 56 -15.97 -6.26 -7.58
CA LEU A 56 -14.89 -5.93 -6.67
C LEU A 56 -13.93 -4.92 -7.28
N SER A 57 -13.29 -5.28 -8.39
CA SER A 57 -12.27 -4.47 -9.04
C SER A 57 -12.10 -4.85 -10.50
N ASN A 58 -11.47 -3.96 -11.27
CA ASN A 58 -11.02 -4.22 -12.63
C ASN A 58 -9.49 -4.03 -12.75
N ARG A 59 -8.88 -4.72 -13.71
CA ARG A 59 -7.49 -4.48 -14.09
C ARG A 59 -7.36 -4.46 -15.60
N LEU A 60 -6.60 -3.47 -16.06
CA LEU A 60 -6.16 -3.32 -17.42
C LEU A 60 -4.87 -4.12 -17.62
N LEU A 61 -4.86 -5.08 -18.54
CA LEU A 61 -3.70 -5.91 -18.84
C LEU A 61 -3.09 -5.48 -20.18
N ALA A 62 -1.80 -5.18 -20.15
CA ALA A 62 -1.00 -5.02 -21.35
C ALA A 62 -0.65 -6.41 -21.92
N PRO A 63 -0.53 -6.56 -23.25
CA PRO A 63 0.03 -7.77 -23.83
C PRO A 63 1.45 -7.98 -23.29
N SER A 64 1.74 -9.20 -22.83
CA SER A 64 3.07 -9.61 -22.37
C SER A 64 3.41 -10.94 -23.04
N ASP A 65 4.63 -11.03 -23.58
CA ASP A 65 5.14 -12.24 -24.23
C ASP A 65 5.56 -13.32 -23.21
N SER A 66 5.58 -12.96 -21.92
CA SER A 66 5.97 -13.84 -20.81
C SER A 66 4.81 -14.08 -19.85
N PRO A 67 4.72 -15.27 -19.23
CA PRO A 67 3.67 -15.55 -18.25
C PRO A 67 3.85 -14.70 -16.99
N GLU A 68 2.82 -13.94 -16.62
CA GLU A 68 2.83 -13.06 -15.46
C GLU A 68 1.90 -13.52 -14.34
N TRP A 69 2.32 -13.31 -13.09
CA TRP A 69 1.48 -13.52 -11.91
C TRP A 69 0.66 -12.27 -11.60
N LEU A 70 -0.66 -12.42 -11.55
CA LEU A 70 -1.58 -11.36 -11.17
C LEU A 70 -2.10 -11.57 -9.74
N SER A 71 -2.09 -10.51 -8.94
CA SER A 71 -2.67 -10.50 -7.58
C SER A 71 -3.83 -9.51 -7.48
N PHE A 72 -4.85 -9.84 -6.70
CA PHE A 72 -5.99 -8.98 -6.41
C PHE A 72 -6.16 -8.84 -4.90
N ASP A 73 -6.29 -7.62 -4.38
CA ASP A 73 -6.58 -7.41 -2.96
C ASP A 73 -8.04 -7.71 -2.67
N VAL A 74 -8.27 -8.88 -2.06
CA VAL A 74 -9.58 -9.36 -1.62
C VAL A 74 -9.70 -9.41 -0.10
N THR A 75 -8.84 -8.70 0.63
CA THR A 75 -8.74 -8.76 2.10
C THR A 75 -10.08 -8.48 2.78
N GLY A 76 -10.82 -7.46 2.33
CA GLY A 76 -12.12 -7.10 2.89
C GLY A 76 -13.19 -8.19 2.67
N VAL A 77 -13.17 -8.82 1.50
CA VAL A 77 -14.11 -9.89 1.13
C VAL A 77 -13.87 -11.14 1.97
N VAL A 78 -12.61 -11.59 2.05
CA VAL A 78 -12.24 -12.78 2.81
C VAL A 78 -12.55 -12.61 4.29
N ARG A 79 -12.29 -11.41 4.85
CA ARG A 79 -12.66 -11.09 6.24
C ARG A 79 -14.17 -11.22 6.46
N GLN A 80 -14.98 -10.81 5.48
CA GLN A 80 -16.43 -10.93 5.55
C GLN A 80 -16.89 -12.39 5.48
N TRP A 81 -16.31 -13.21 4.59
CA TRP A 81 -16.61 -14.65 4.52
C TRP A 81 -16.33 -15.36 5.84
N LEU A 82 -15.17 -15.10 6.45
CA LEU A 82 -14.79 -15.67 7.75
C LEU A 82 -15.78 -15.30 8.87
N SER A 83 -16.48 -14.17 8.76
CA SER A 83 -17.51 -13.75 9.74
C SER A 83 -18.89 -14.36 9.51
N ARG A 84 -19.21 -14.76 8.26
CA ARG A 84 -20.55 -15.22 7.87
C ARG A 84 -20.78 -16.71 8.10
N GLY A 85 -19.71 -17.51 8.20
CA GLY A 85 -19.82 -18.96 8.41
C GLY A 85 -20.42 -19.73 7.23
N GLY A 86 -20.41 -19.18 6.02
CA GLY A 86 -20.84 -19.90 4.82
C GLY A 86 -19.86 -21.00 4.44
N GLU A 87 -20.37 -22.17 4.04
CA GLU A 87 -19.53 -23.32 3.67
C GLU A 87 -18.85 -23.17 2.31
N ILE A 88 -19.48 -22.44 1.37
CA ILE A 88 -19.00 -22.32 -0.02
C ILE A 88 -19.04 -20.87 -0.48
N GLU A 89 -17.85 -20.33 -0.68
CA GLU A 89 -17.60 -18.99 -1.18
C GLU A 89 -16.74 -19.05 -2.45
N GLY A 90 -16.77 -17.99 -3.26
CA GLY A 90 -16.05 -18.01 -4.53
C GLY A 90 -15.89 -16.66 -5.20
N PHE A 91 -14.85 -16.57 -6.02
CA PHE A 91 -14.60 -15.44 -6.90
C PHE A 91 -14.97 -15.80 -8.34
N ARG A 92 -15.35 -14.79 -9.11
CA ARG A 92 -15.52 -14.88 -10.55
C ARG A 92 -14.64 -13.85 -11.23
N LEU A 93 -13.83 -14.34 -12.17
CA LEU A 93 -13.04 -13.52 -13.08
C LEU A 93 -13.75 -13.50 -14.43
N SER A 94 -14.00 -12.32 -14.99
CA SER A 94 -14.62 -12.17 -16.29
C SER A 94 -13.92 -11.12 -17.14
N ALA A 95 -14.01 -11.28 -18.45
CA ALA A 95 -13.69 -10.23 -19.39
C ALA A 95 -14.60 -9.03 -19.19
N HIS A 96 -14.07 -7.83 -19.40
CA HIS A 96 -14.88 -6.65 -19.50
C HIS A 96 -15.83 -6.74 -20.69
N CYS A 97 -17.10 -6.40 -20.44
CA CYS A 97 -18.12 -6.32 -21.46
C CYS A 97 -18.39 -4.84 -21.75
N SER A 98 -17.97 -4.35 -22.92
CA SER A 98 -18.44 -3.07 -23.44
C SER A 98 -19.85 -3.25 -24.01
N CYS A 99 -20.78 -2.39 -23.59
CA CYS A 99 -22.18 -2.42 -24.01
C CYS A 99 -22.38 -2.18 -25.52
N ASP A 100 -21.40 -1.58 -26.19
CA ASP A 100 -21.51 -1.11 -27.58
C ASP A 100 -20.99 -2.10 -28.63
N SER A 101 -20.31 -3.17 -28.22
CA SER A 101 -19.67 -4.13 -29.13
C SER A 101 -20.15 -5.56 -28.88
N LYS A 102 -20.71 -6.20 -29.91
CA LYS A 102 -21.20 -7.59 -29.85
C LYS A 102 -20.08 -8.65 -29.83
N ASP A 103 -18.85 -8.28 -30.15
CA ASP A 103 -17.68 -9.18 -30.21
C ASP A 103 -16.63 -8.84 -29.16
N ASN A 104 -16.96 -9.11 -27.89
CA ASN A 104 -15.99 -9.06 -26.78
C ASN A 104 -15.53 -10.46 -26.38
N THR A 105 -14.96 -11.21 -27.33
CA THR A 105 -14.25 -12.46 -27.01
C THR A 105 -12.85 -12.13 -26.51
N LEU A 106 -12.71 -11.93 -25.21
CA LEU A 106 -11.41 -11.92 -24.55
C LEU A 106 -10.99 -13.37 -24.29
N GLN A 107 -9.93 -13.82 -24.96
CA GLN A 107 -9.26 -15.07 -24.59
C GLN A 107 -8.22 -14.76 -23.51
N VAL A 108 -8.53 -15.10 -22.26
CA VAL A 108 -7.54 -15.17 -21.18
C VAL A 108 -7.23 -16.64 -20.98
N ASP A 109 -5.96 -17.01 -21.13
CA ASP A 109 -5.48 -18.32 -20.68
C ASP A 109 -4.96 -18.20 -19.25
N ILE A 110 -5.42 -19.09 -18.37
CA ILE A 110 -5.03 -19.10 -16.96
C ILE A 110 -4.40 -20.45 -16.69
N ASN A 111 -3.12 -20.42 -16.30
CA ASN A 111 -2.39 -21.61 -15.92
C ASN A 111 -3.14 -22.42 -14.84
N GLY A 112 -3.21 -23.74 -15.04
CA GLY A 112 -3.91 -24.67 -14.16
C GLY A 112 -5.37 -24.95 -14.52
N PHE A 113 -5.93 -24.31 -15.56
CA PHE A 113 -7.21 -24.69 -16.17
C PHE A 113 -7.00 -25.25 -17.58
N THR A 114 -7.89 -26.14 -18.01
CA THR A 114 -7.88 -26.64 -19.39
C THR A 114 -8.45 -25.58 -20.32
N THR A 115 -7.71 -25.26 -21.38
CA THR A 115 -8.13 -24.31 -22.42
C THR A 115 -9.44 -24.77 -23.07
N GLY A 116 -10.39 -23.83 -23.26
CA GLY A 116 -11.67 -24.09 -23.93
C GLY A 116 -12.83 -24.56 -23.04
N ARG A 117 -12.67 -24.62 -21.71
CA ARG A 117 -13.78 -24.84 -20.76
C ARG A 117 -13.86 -23.72 -19.72
N ARG A 118 -15.08 -23.43 -19.25
CA ARG A 118 -15.31 -22.51 -18.13
C ARG A 118 -14.54 -23.03 -16.91
N GLY A 119 -13.81 -22.15 -16.21
CA GLY A 119 -12.89 -22.56 -15.13
C GLY A 119 -13.55 -23.32 -13.96
N ASP A 120 -14.86 -23.19 -13.76
CA ASP A 120 -15.65 -23.96 -12.78
C ASP A 120 -16.08 -25.36 -13.27
N LEU A 121 -15.97 -25.63 -14.57
CA LEU A 121 -16.21 -26.93 -15.21
C LEU A 121 -14.92 -27.61 -15.68
N ALA A 122 -13.79 -26.91 -15.56
CA ALA A 122 -12.48 -27.40 -15.92
C ALA A 122 -11.88 -28.19 -14.76
N THR A 123 -11.28 -29.35 -15.06
CA THR A 123 -10.56 -30.11 -14.06
C THR A 123 -9.29 -29.36 -13.69
N ILE A 124 -9.20 -28.91 -12.43
CA ILE A 124 -8.05 -28.16 -11.92
C ILE A 124 -6.91 -29.16 -11.71
N HIS A 125 -6.03 -29.25 -12.70
CA HIS A 125 -4.87 -30.14 -12.68
C HIS A 125 -3.62 -29.32 -13.03
N GLY A 126 -2.57 -29.44 -12.20
CA GLY A 126 -1.28 -28.80 -12.44
C GLY A 126 -0.73 -28.00 -11.25
N MET A 127 0.58 -27.74 -11.32
CA MET A 127 1.27 -26.72 -10.52
C MET A 127 0.79 -25.32 -10.95
N ASN A 128 0.93 -24.31 -10.09
CA ASN A 128 0.62 -22.90 -10.39
C ASN A 128 -0.87 -22.57 -10.65
N ARG A 129 -1.81 -23.35 -10.12
CA ARG A 129 -3.24 -23.00 -10.10
C ARG A 129 -3.51 -21.75 -9.23
N PRO A 130 -4.60 -20.99 -9.46
CA PRO A 130 -4.94 -19.85 -8.61
C PRO A 130 -5.11 -20.27 -7.15
N PHE A 131 -4.60 -19.43 -6.25
CA PHE A 131 -4.67 -19.65 -4.81
C PHE A 131 -4.93 -18.33 -4.09
N LEU A 132 -5.44 -18.44 -2.86
CA LEU A 132 -5.64 -17.30 -1.99
C LEU A 132 -4.46 -17.21 -1.02
N LEU A 133 -3.65 -16.16 -1.13
CA LEU A 133 -2.57 -15.90 -0.18
C LEU A 133 -3.13 -15.20 1.06
N LEU A 134 -3.02 -15.84 2.22
CA LEU A 134 -3.51 -15.31 3.49
C LEU A 134 -2.34 -14.87 4.37
N MET A 135 -2.40 -13.62 4.82
CA MET A 135 -1.49 -13.08 5.84
C MET A 135 -2.31 -12.72 7.08
N ALA A 136 -2.18 -13.52 8.12
CA ALA A 136 -2.90 -13.35 9.37
C ALA A 136 -1.94 -13.31 10.57
N THR A 137 -2.39 -12.67 11.65
CA THR A 137 -1.65 -12.72 12.91
C THR A 137 -2.01 -14.03 13.63
N PRO A 138 -1.01 -14.86 14.03
CA PRO A 138 -1.26 -16.08 14.79
C PRO A 138 -2.02 -15.79 16.09
N LEU A 139 -2.85 -16.73 16.54
CA LEU A 139 -3.72 -16.57 17.71
C LEU A 139 -2.93 -16.25 18.98
N GLU A 140 -1.77 -16.89 19.14
CA GLU A 140 -0.87 -16.70 20.28
C GLU A 140 -0.45 -15.23 20.38
N ARG A 141 -0.09 -14.62 19.24
CA ARG A 141 0.28 -13.21 19.18
C ARG A 141 -0.94 -12.30 19.34
N ALA A 142 -2.09 -12.68 18.77
CA ALA A 142 -3.31 -11.87 18.83
C ALA A 142 -3.86 -11.75 20.27
N GLN A 143 -3.77 -12.79 21.10
CA GLN A 143 -4.18 -12.77 22.50
C GLN A 143 -3.37 -11.76 23.33
N HIS A 144 -2.07 -11.66 23.09
CA HIS A 144 -1.20 -10.66 23.72
C HIS A 144 -1.41 -9.24 23.16
N LEU A 145 -1.96 -9.11 21.95
CA LEU A 145 -2.29 -7.84 21.30
C LEU A 145 -3.69 -7.32 21.64
N GLN A 146 -4.46 -7.99 22.50
CA GLN A 146 -5.81 -7.56 22.95
C GLN A 146 -5.82 -6.24 23.74
N SER A 147 -4.65 -5.64 23.99
CA SER A 147 -4.57 -4.21 24.24
C SER A 147 -5.14 -3.49 23.01
N SER A 148 -6.32 -2.89 23.18
CA SER A 148 -7.05 -2.06 22.20
C SER A 148 -6.29 -0.80 21.75
N ARG A 149 -4.97 -0.85 21.65
CA ARG A 149 -4.18 0.14 20.92
C ARG A 149 -4.15 -0.30 19.48
N HIS A 150 -5.24 0.02 18.81
CA HIS A 150 -5.30 0.06 17.37
C HIS A 150 -4.06 0.84 16.87
N ARG A 151 -3.12 0.13 16.20
CA ARG A 151 -1.97 0.73 15.52
C ARG A 151 -2.51 1.62 14.39
N ARG A 152 -2.92 2.83 14.73
CA ARG A 152 -2.78 3.95 13.81
C ARG A 152 -1.38 4.47 14.04
N ALA A 153 -0.65 4.78 12.97
CA ALA A 153 0.40 5.78 13.12
C ALA A 153 -0.23 6.96 13.87
N LEU A 154 0.42 7.45 14.92
CA LEU A 154 -0.14 8.51 15.75
C LEU A 154 -0.46 9.69 14.83
N ASP A 155 -1.75 10.02 14.73
CA ASP A 155 -2.22 11.08 13.86
C ASP A 155 -2.01 12.44 14.54
N THR A 156 -2.25 13.52 13.80
CA THR A 156 -2.19 14.88 14.34
C THR A 156 -3.13 15.05 15.52
N ASN A 157 -4.30 14.39 15.53
CA ASN A 157 -5.25 14.47 16.62
C ASN A 157 -4.66 13.93 17.93
N TYR A 158 -4.00 12.76 17.87
CA TYR A 158 -3.33 12.19 19.02
C TYR A 158 -2.16 13.06 19.50
N CYS A 159 -1.22 13.38 18.61
CA CYS A 159 -0.01 14.10 19.00
C CYS A 159 -0.26 15.55 19.44
N PHE A 160 -1.37 16.17 19.00
CA PHE A 160 -1.70 17.56 19.39
C PHE A 160 -2.55 17.63 20.66
N SER A 161 -3.23 16.53 21.03
CA SER A 161 -4.02 16.45 22.27
C SER A 161 -3.21 16.05 23.50
N SER A 162 -2.08 15.36 23.30
CA SER A 162 -1.25 14.80 24.38
C SER A 162 0.20 15.27 24.26
N THR A 163 0.84 15.57 25.39
CA THR A 163 2.28 15.82 25.45
C THR A 163 3.05 14.49 25.42
N GLU A 164 3.13 13.87 24.25
CA GLU A 164 3.90 12.64 24.04
C GLU A 164 5.41 12.92 24.18
N LYS A 165 6.15 12.05 24.86
CA LYS A 165 7.62 12.20 25.01
C LYS A 165 8.39 11.48 23.91
N ASN A 166 7.82 10.41 23.34
CA ASN A 166 8.40 9.68 22.22
C ASN A 166 8.21 10.44 20.89
N CYS A 167 8.75 9.91 19.80
CA CYS A 167 8.58 10.47 18.46
C CYS A 167 7.11 10.68 18.11
N CYS A 168 6.72 11.94 17.93
CA CYS A 168 5.37 12.38 17.54
C CYS A 168 5.47 13.58 16.59
N VAL A 169 4.38 13.88 15.88
CA VAL A 169 4.26 15.13 15.11
C VAL A 169 4.06 16.33 16.05
N ARG A 170 4.78 17.42 15.81
CA ARG A 170 4.70 18.68 16.55
C ARG A 170 4.15 19.78 15.65
N GLN A 171 3.32 20.64 16.24
CA GLN A 171 2.71 21.75 15.52
C GLN A 171 3.76 22.77 15.13
N LEU A 172 3.79 23.12 13.85
CA LEU A 172 4.57 24.23 13.34
C LEU A 172 3.80 24.91 12.21
N TYR A 173 3.44 26.17 12.42
CA TYR A 173 2.95 27.05 11.38
C TYR A 173 4.12 27.87 10.86
N ILE A 174 4.27 27.93 9.54
CA ILE A 174 5.28 28.74 8.86
C ILE A 174 4.56 29.87 8.14
N ASP A 175 4.86 31.10 8.54
CA ASP A 175 4.46 32.31 7.83
C ASP A 175 5.54 32.71 6.83
N PHE A 176 5.20 32.80 5.54
CA PHE A 176 6.19 33.07 4.50
C PHE A 176 6.87 34.44 4.68
N ARG A 177 6.15 35.44 5.19
CA ARG A 177 6.68 36.80 5.38
C ARG A 177 7.49 36.88 6.66
N LYS A 178 6.94 36.40 7.77
CA LYS A 178 7.54 36.53 9.10
C LYS A 178 8.69 35.55 9.32
N ASP A 179 8.51 34.30 8.92
CA ASP A 179 9.43 33.20 9.26
C ASP A 179 10.41 32.87 8.15
N LEU A 180 10.19 33.32 6.91
CA LEU A 180 11.10 33.08 5.78
C LEU A 180 11.50 34.35 5.02
N GLY A 181 10.83 35.48 5.26
CA GLY A 181 11.07 36.73 4.53
C GLY A 181 10.67 36.67 3.04
N TRP A 182 9.95 35.65 2.62
CA TRP A 182 9.56 35.43 1.23
C TRP A 182 8.42 36.36 0.83
N LYS A 183 8.66 37.12 -0.23
CA LYS A 183 7.70 38.09 -0.76
C LYS A 183 7.00 37.69 -2.05
N TRP A 184 7.42 36.58 -2.65
CA TRP A 184 6.96 36.10 -3.97
C TRP A 184 5.73 35.19 -3.88
N ILE A 185 5.43 34.61 -2.72
CA ILE A 185 4.20 33.85 -2.49
C ILE A 185 3.08 34.84 -2.13
N HIS A 186 2.04 34.85 -2.96
CA HIS A 186 0.88 35.73 -2.80
C HIS A 186 -0.16 35.12 -1.85
N GLU A 187 -0.56 33.86 -2.05
CA GLU A 187 -1.40 33.07 -1.15
C GLU A 187 -0.97 31.59 -1.18
N PRO A 188 -1.09 30.84 -0.07
CA PRO A 188 -1.51 31.31 1.25
C PRO A 188 -0.42 32.19 1.92
N LYS A 189 -0.76 32.93 2.98
CA LYS A 189 0.25 33.68 3.78
C LYS A 189 1.17 32.77 4.62
N GLY A 190 0.72 31.56 4.89
CA GLY A 190 1.47 30.54 5.61
C GLY A 190 0.69 29.23 5.65
N TYR A 191 1.31 28.19 6.21
CA TYR A 191 0.70 26.86 6.31
C TYR A 191 1.25 26.08 7.50
N HIS A 192 0.50 25.05 7.93
CA HIS A 192 0.95 24.11 8.96
C HIS A 192 1.89 23.05 8.35
N ALA A 193 3.19 23.33 8.38
CA ALA A 193 4.21 22.37 7.94
C ALA A 193 4.32 21.18 8.90
N ASN A 194 4.25 21.46 10.21
CA ASN A 194 4.54 20.50 11.28
C ASN A 194 5.94 19.85 11.13
N PHE A 195 6.35 19.06 12.12
CA PHE A 195 7.60 18.27 12.02
C PHE A 195 7.58 17.11 13.02
N CYS A 196 8.37 16.07 12.78
CA CYS A 196 8.50 14.95 13.72
C CYS A 196 9.63 15.22 14.72
N LEU A 197 9.35 15.03 16.02
CA LEU A 197 10.36 15.17 17.06
C LEU A 197 10.10 14.21 18.22
N GLY A 198 11.16 13.52 18.63
CA GLY A 198 11.22 12.66 19.81
C GLY A 198 12.06 11.40 19.55
N PRO A 199 12.43 10.65 20.59
CA PRO A 199 13.17 9.40 20.46
C PRO A 199 12.30 8.29 19.86
N CYS A 200 12.93 7.41 19.08
CA CYS A 200 12.35 6.16 18.56
C CYS A 200 13.04 4.97 19.24
N PRO A 201 12.73 4.67 20.52
CA PRO A 201 13.28 3.51 21.18
C PRO A 201 12.88 2.23 20.43
N TYR A 202 13.75 1.23 20.39
CA TYR A 202 13.43 -0.07 19.79
C TYR A 202 12.18 -0.66 20.45
N ILE A 203 11.33 -1.34 19.68
CA ILE A 203 10.03 -1.89 20.12
C ILE A 203 10.17 -2.68 21.43
N TRP A 204 11.29 -3.38 21.58
CA TRP A 204 11.59 -4.20 22.75
C TRP A 204 12.08 -3.40 23.96
N SER A 205 12.70 -2.23 23.78
CA SER A 205 13.09 -1.35 24.91
C SER A 205 11.90 -0.66 25.59
N LEU A 206 10.71 -0.75 24.98
CA LEU A 206 9.43 -0.36 25.57
C LEU A 206 8.68 -1.56 26.17
N ASP A 207 9.20 -2.79 26.02
CA ASP A 207 8.66 -4.00 26.61
C ASP A 207 9.21 -4.16 28.03
N THR A 208 8.36 -4.55 28.99
CA THR A 208 8.78 -4.77 30.38
C THR A 208 9.59 -6.07 30.53
N GLN A 209 9.68 -6.89 29.49
CA GLN A 209 10.38 -8.18 29.49
C GLN A 209 11.84 -8.11 29.03
N TYR A 210 12.65 -7.30 29.72
CA TYR A 210 14.08 -7.05 29.49
C TYR A 210 14.92 -8.29 29.08
N SER A 211 14.65 -9.46 29.67
CA SER A 211 15.40 -10.71 29.40
C SER A 211 15.18 -11.30 28.00
N LYS A 212 13.99 -11.16 27.41
CA LYS A 212 13.72 -11.60 26.02
C LYS A 212 14.36 -10.66 25.00
N VAL A 213 14.39 -9.38 25.34
CA VAL A 213 14.99 -8.32 24.52
C VAL A 213 16.49 -8.52 24.39
N LEU A 214 17.17 -8.77 25.51
CA LEU A 214 18.62 -8.97 25.54
C LEU A 214 19.05 -10.22 24.75
N ALA A 215 18.30 -11.31 24.88
CA ALA A 215 18.60 -12.57 24.18
C ALA A 215 18.48 -12.43 22.65
N LEU A 216 17.46 -11.70 22.17
CA LEU A 216 17.27 -11.44 20.75
C LEU A 216 18.29 -10.44 20.21
N TYR A 217 18.66 -9.42 21.00
CA TYR A 217 19.69 -8.45 20.64
C TYR A 217 21.05 -9.11 20.36
N ASN A 218 21.46 -10.00 21.27
CA ASN A 218 22.71 -10.76 21.14
C ASN A 218 22.72 -11.71 19.93
N GLN A 219 21.55 -12.17 19.48
CA GLN A 219 21.43 -13.10 18.35
C GLN A 219 21.31 -12.40 16.99
N HIS A 220 20.69 -11.22 16.92
CA HIS A 220 20.39 -10.57 15.64
C HIS A 220 21.43 -9.53 15.20
N ASN A 221 22.24 -8.97 16.10
CA ASN A 221 23.22 -7.95 15.71
C ASN A 221 24.45 -7.85 16.65
N PRO A 222 25.42 -8.79 16.58
CA PRO A 222 26.58 -8.80 17.46
C PRO A 222 27.46 -7.54 17.37
N GLY A 223 27.42 -6.81 16.25
CA GLY A 223 28.27 -5.64 15.97
C GLY A 223 27.69 -4.28 16.37
N ALA A 224 26.46 -4.20 16.87
CA ALA A 224 25.86 -2.94 17.33
C ALA A 224 26.10 -2.68 18.84
N SER A 225 26.96 -3.49 19.47
CA SER A 225 27.37 -3.34 20.86
C SER A 225 28.78 -2.75 20.92
N ALA A 226 28.96 -1.55 20.38
CA ALA A 226 30.15 -0.74 20.56
C ALA A 226 29.73 0.71 20.81
#